data_AF-A0AA37HAZ8-F1
#
_entry.id   AF-A0AA37HAZ8-F1
#
_cell.length_a   1.000
_cell.length_b   1.000
_cell.length_c   1.000
_cell.angle_alpha   90.00
_cell.angle_beta   90.00
_cell.angle_gamma   90.00
#
_symmetry.space_group_name_H-M   'P 1'
#
loop_
_entity.id
_entity.type
_entity.pdbx_description
1 polymer ?
#
loop_
_entity_poly.entity_id
_entity_poly.type
_entity_poly.pdbx_seq_one_letter_code
_entity_poly.pdbx_strand_id
1 'polypeptide(L)'
;MAATVIPFPMHRVAGAPRVLTVSHAHEPRLAGVAILQAWFRRWAARRHLARELPFMTDETLADVGLSRAEARAEARRPFWQAGVDDAA
;
A
#
# COMPACT_ATOMS: atom_id res chain seq x y z
N MET A 1 -23.08 -55.20 -26.39
CA MET A 1 -23.19 -54.12 -25.39
C MET A 1 -21.83 -53.95 -24.72
N ALA A 2 -21.05 -52.94 -25.12
CA ALA A 2 -19.73 -52.66 -24.56
C ALA A 2 -19.74 -51.25 -23.97
N ALA A 3 -19.62 -51.14 -22.64
CA ALA A 3 -19.55 -49.88 -21.93
C ALA A 3 -18.10 -49.38 -21.94
N THR A 4 -17.80 -48.39 -22.79
CA THR A 4 -16.50 -47.71 -22.78
C THR A 4 -16.47 -46.74 -21.61
N VAL A 5 -15.78 -47.14 -20.54
CA VAL A 5 -15.36 -46.24 -19.46
C VAL A 5 -14.28 -45.31 -20.02
N ILE A 6 -14.60 -44.02 -20.14
CA ILE A 6 -13.63 -42.98 -20.51
C ILE A 6 -12.84 -42.62 -19.24
N PRO A 7 -11.51 -42.84 -19.19
CA PRO A 7 -10.72 -42.36 -18.06
C PRO A 7 -10.51 -40.86 -18.20
N PHE A 8 -11.07 -40.08 -17.27
CA PHE A 8 -10.73 -38.66 -17.13
C PHE A 8 -9.27 -38.55 -16.66
N PRO A 9 -8.36 -37.92 -17.42
CA PRO A 9 -7.03 -37.65 -16.92
C PRO A 9 -7.13 -36.46 -15.95
N MET A 10 -7.03 -36.73 -14.64
CA MET A 10 -6.77 -35.68 -13.65
C MET A 10 -5.33 -35.19 -13.80
N HIS A 11 -5.11 -34.22 -14.68
CA HIS A 11 -3.90 -33.41 -14.62
C HIS A 11 -4.11 -32.35 -13.54
N ARG A 12 -3.47 -32.58 -12.38
CA ARG A 12 -3.27 -31.59 -11.33
C ARG A 12 -2.58 -30.38 -11.94
N VAL A 13 -3.35 -29.35 -12.28
CA VAL A 13 -2.79 -28.05 -12.66
C VAL A 13 -2.23 -27.44 -11.37
N ALA A 14 -0.92 -27.54 -11.21
CA ALA A 14 -0.18 -26.79 -10.21
C ALA A 14 -0.53 -25.31 -10.40
N GLY A 15 -0.99 -24.66 -9.34
CA GLY A 15 -1.31 -23.24 -9.35
C GLY A 15 -0.07 -22.44 -9.72
N ALA A 16 -0.03 -21.97 -10.97
CA ALA A 16 0.89 -20.90 -11.36
C ALA A 16 0.60 -19.70 -10.44
N PRO A 17 1.61 -19.01 -9.89
CA PRO A 17 1.37 -17.77 -9.18
C PRO A 17 0.64 -16.85 -10.15
N ARG A 18 -0.59 -16.46 -9.80
CA ARG A 18 -1.28 -15.34 -10.44
C ARG A 18 -0.43 -14.11 -10.13
N VAL A 19 0.59 -13.87 -10.94
CA VAL A 19 1.17 -12.54 -11.06
C VAL A 19 0.03 -11.71 -11.64
N LEU A 20 -0.64 -10.98 -10.77
CA LEU A 20 -1.60 -9.96 -11.17
C LEU A 20 -0.78 -8.90 -11.89
N THR A 21 -0.59 -9.06 -13.19
CA THR A 21 -0.12 -7.97 -14.04
C THR A 21 -1.19 -6.90 -13.93
N VAL A 22 -0.94 -5.89 -13.09
CA VAL A 22 -1.74 -4.68 -13.04
C VAL A 22 -1.65 -4.07 -14.42
N SER A 23 -2.68 -4.29 -15.23
CA SER A 23 -2.79 -3.72 -16.55
C SER A 23 -2.95 -2.22 -16.37
N HIS A 24 -1.86 -1.47 -16.52
CA HIS A 24 -1.87 -0.03 -16.64
C HIS A 24 -2.45 0.35 -18.02
N ALA A 25 -3.71 -0.03 -18.28
CA ALA A 25 -4.51 0.57 -19.32
C ALA A 25 -4.81 2.01 -18.86
N HIS A 26 -3.88 2.88 -19.18
CA HIS A 26 -3.73 4.21 -18.61
C HIS A 26 -4.55 5.19 -19.44
N GLU A 27 -5.68 5.66 -18.91
CA GLU A 27 -6.18 6.97 -19.31
C GLU A 27 -5.26 8.02 -18.65
N PRO A 28 -4.38 8.70 -19.41
CA PRO A 28 -3.30 9.53 -18.83
C PRO A 28 -3.80 10.66 -17.94
N ARG A 29 -5.05 11.11 -18.14
CA ARG A 29 -5.70 12.10 -17.28
C ARG A 29 -6.07 11.53 -15.92
N LEU A 30 -6.60 10.31 -15.85
CA LEU A 30 -7.00 9.68 -14.60
C LEU A 30 -5.79 9.31 -13.74
N ALA A 31 -4.68 8.93 -14.36
CA ALA A 31 -3.47 8.60 -13.63
C ALA A 31 -2.79 9.82 -12.99
N GLY A 32 -2.77 10.97 -13.68
CA GLY A 32 -2.28 12.21 -13.08
C GLY A 32 -3.11 12.60 -11.85
N VAL A 33 -4.44 12.45 -11.93
CA VAL A 33 -5.35 12.67 -10.80
C VAL A 33 -5.09 11.67 -9.66
N ALA A 34 -4.86 10.40 -9.96
CA ALA A 34 -4.56 9.39 -8.94
C ALA A 34 -3.26 9.68 -8.17
N ILE A 35 -2.21 10.13 -8.88
CA ILE A 35 -0.93 10.56 -8.25
C ILE A 35 -1.18 11.77 -7.35
N LEU A 36 -1.91 12.76 -7.84
CA LEU A 36 -2.23 13.97 -7.07
C LEU A 36 -3.05 13.65 -5.81
N GLN A 37 -4.01 12.72 -5.93
CA GLN A 37 -4.78 12.23 -4.78
C GLN A 37 -3.89 11.49 -3.77
N ALA A 38 -2.96 10.64 -4.22
CA ALA A 38 -2.04 9.94 -3.33
C ALA A 38 -1.15 10.94 -2.57
N TRP A 39 -0.63 11.96 -3.25
CA TRP A 39 0.14 13.04 -2.64
C TRP A 39 -0.69 13.85 -1.64
N PHE A 40 -1.92 14.20 -2.00
CA PHE A 40 -2.83 14.93 -1.12
C PHE A 40 -3.14 14.12 0.15
N ARG A 41 -3.45 12.83 0.01
CA ARG A 41 -3.68 11.92 1.14
C ARG A 41 -2.48 11.85 2.08
N ARG A 42 -1.27 11.71 1.53
CA ARG A 42 -0.03 11.71 2.33
C ARG A 42 0.19 13.03 3.05
N TRP A 43 0.01 14.15 2.35
CA TRP A 43 0.13 15.48 2.94
C TRP A 43 -0.88 15.70 4.08
N ALA A 44 -2.14 15.29 3.89
CA ALA A 44 -3.19 15.39 4.89
C ALA A 44 -2.87 14.55 6.12
N ALA A 45 -2.43 13.29 5.94
CA ALA A 45 -2.02 12.42 7.04
C ALA A 45 -0.86 13.01 7.85
N ARG A 46 0.19 13.51 7.18
CA ARG A 46 1.34 14.16 7.85
C ARG A 46 0.94 15.44 8.59
N ARG A 47 0.05 16.25 8.02
CA ARG A 47 -0.50 17.47 8.65
C ARG A 47 -1.36 17.13 9.87
N HIS A 48 -2.13 16.05 9.81
CA HIS A 48 -2.92 15.58 10.93
C HIS A 48 -2.00 15.13 12.08
N LEU A 49 -1.02 14.27 11.79
CA LEU A 49 0.00 13.86 12.76
C LEU A 49 0.71 15.07 13.39
N ALA A 50 1.12 16.06 12.59
CA ALA A 50 1.77 17.28 13.08
C ALA A 50 0.89 18.07 14.07
N ARG A 51 -0.42 18.09 13.86
CA ARG A 51 -1.39 18.80 14.71
C ARG A 51 -1.69 18.03 16.00
N GLU A 52 -1.66 16.70 15.95
CA GLU A 52 -1.91 15.84 17.10
C GLU A 52 -0.69 15.67 18.00
N LEU A 53 0.51 15.77 17.44
CA LEU A 53 1.77 15.53 18.14
C LEU A 53 1.98 16.34 19.44
N PRO A 54 1.50 17.60 19.57
CA PRO A 54 1.54 18.32 20.85
C PRO A 54 0.65 17.72 21.94
N PHE A 55 -0.41 16.99 21.55
CA PHE A 55 -1.37 16.38 22.47
C PHE A 55 -1.06 14.91 22.79
N MET A 56 -0.24 14.24 21.97
CA MET A 56 0.25 12.89 22.24
C MET A 56 1.37 12.93 23.29
N THR A 57 1.29 12.05 24.30
CA THR A 57 2.38 11.85 25.27
C THR A 57 3.51 11.03 24.64
N ASP A 58 4.69 11.03 25.27
CA ASP A 58 5.81 10.21 24.80
C ASP A 58 5.52 8.70 24.92
N GLU A 59 4.67 8.31 25.87
CA GLU A 59 4.20 6.93 26.03
C GLU A 59 3.34 6.49 24.85
N THR A 60 2.39 7.34 24.41
CA THR A 60 1.56 7.06 23.23
C THR A 60 2.40 6.90 21.96
N LEU A 61 3.49 7.66 21.83
CA LEU A 61 4.41 7.52 20.72
C LEU A 61 5.26 6.24 20.85
N ALA A 62 5.64 5.86 22.06
CA ALA A 62 6.38 4.63 22.33
C ALA A 62 5.55 3.36 22.04
N ASP A 63 4.22 3.40 22.24
CA ASP A 63 3.33 2.27 21.90
C ASP A 63 3.36 1.93 20.40
N VAL A 64 3.57 2.94 19.54
CA VAL A 64 3.75 2.77 18.08
C VAL A 64 5.23 2.69 17.68
N GLY A 65 6.14 2.62 18.65
CA GLY A 65 7.58 2.49 18.42
C GLY A 65 8.24 3.74 17.85
N LEU A 66 7.66 4.93 18.05
CA LEU A 66 8.22 6.20 17.58
C LEU A 66 8.74 7.04 18.73
N SER A 67 9.92 7.63 18.55
CA SER A 67 10.34 8.75 19.39
C SER A 67 9.67 10.05 18.95
N ARG A 68 9.59 11.03 19.85
CA ARG A 68 9.08 12.38 19.51
C ARG A 68 9.90 13.05 18.41
N ALA A 69 11.20 12.78 18.33
CA ALA A 69 12.05 13.31 17.28
C ALA A 69 11.71 12.70 15.91
N GLU A 70 11.52 11.38 15.86
CA GLU A 70 11.13 10.65 14.65
C GLU A 70 9.73 11.05 14.17
N ALA A 71 8.76 11.14 15.08
CA ALA A 71 7.41 11.60 14.75
C ALA A 71 7.43 13.03 14.16
N ARG A 72 8.26 13.94 14.69
CA ARG A 72 8.47 15.28 14.13
C ARG A 72 9.17 15.25 12.77
N ALA A 73 10.11 14.33 12.56
CA ALA A 73 10.76 14.16 11.27
C ALA A 73 9.76 13.67 10.22
N GLU A 74 8.96 12.64 10.55
CA GLU A 74 7.95 12.06 9.68
C GLU A 74 6.86 13.07 9.29
N ALA A 75 6.41 13.88 10.25
CA ALA A 75 5.45 14.94 10.03
C ALA A 75 5.96 16.04 9.07
N ARG A 76 7.27 16.24 8.97
CA ARG A 76 7.91 17.27 8.12
C ARG A 76 8.37 16.75 6.75
N ARG A 77 8.24 15.45 6.48
CA ARG A 77 8.68 14.89 5.20
C ARG A 77 7.87 15.46 4.04
N PRO A 78 8.52 15.74 2.90
CA PRO A 78 7.82 16.19 1.70
C PRO A 78 6.80 15.16 1.21
N PHE A 79 5.66 15.64 0.69
CA PHE A 79 4.57 14.75 0.24
C PHE A 79 4.94 13.87 -0.97
N TRP A 80 5.93 14.30 -1.76
CA TRP A 80 6.41 13.57 -2.94
C TRP A 80 7.41 12.45 -2.60
N GLN A 81 7.88 12.38 -1.35
CA GLN A 81 8.71 11.27 -0.88
C GLN A 81 7.82 10.17 -0.28
N ALA A 82 7.85 9.00 -0.91
CA ALA A 82 7.23 7.79 -0.36
C ALA A 82 7.97 7.35 0.91
N GLY A 83 7.24 6.75 1.86
CA GLY A 83 7.85 6.02 2.97
C GLY A 83 8.80 4.94 2.44
N VAL A 84 9.86 4.59 3.16
CA VAL A 84 10.74 3.47 2.77
C VAL A 84 9.93 2.18 2.57
N ASP A 85 8.82 2.05 3.30
CA ASP A 85 7.94 0.88 3.30
C ASP A 85 6.86 0.88 2.21
N ASP A 86 6.70 1.97 1.45
CA ASP A 86 5.69 2.07 0.38
C ASP A 86 6.16 1.41 -0.94
N ALA A 87 7.40 0.93 -0.99
CA ALA A 87 8.04 0.36 -2.20
C ALA A 87 8.19 -1.18 -2.15
N ALA A 88 7.68 -1.83 -1.09
CA ALA A 88 7.77 -3.27 -0.87
C ALA A 88 6.49 -4.01 -1.27
#